data_AF-A0A2M7P768-F1
#
_entry.id   AF-A0A2M7P768-F1
#
_cell.length_a   1.000
_cell.length_b   1.000
_cell.length_c   1.000
_cell.angle_alpha   90.00
_cell.angle_beta   90.00
_cell.angle_gamma   90.00
#
_symmetry.space_group_name_H-M   'P 1'
#
loop_
_entity.id
_entity.type
_entity.pdbx_description
1 polymer ?
#
loop_
_entity_poly.entity_id
_entity_poly.type
_entity_poly.pdbx_seq_one_letter_code
_entity_poly.pdbx_strand_id
1 'polypeptide(L)'
;LAIIGALAVACFVKVFGVTFLGEPRKPLPSLPTEAPLTMILPMAVILGCCGVIGIMPLTVVDLLGGGIAAWGGAAGPAAFPATLAPVGWISVGALLFLGLTAILALLQRRAVIAPKRPATWGCGYPQPTSRMQYTAASFAEMLTGLFHWGLWTDIEKGEVRGFFPERSHGADHTPDVILDRMIYPGCHALAWVAFKTRSFLQHGVLGIYLLYSALTTIVLLYILL
;
A
#
# COMPACT_ATOMS: atom_id res chain seq x y z
N LEU A 1 -8.77 -13.07 -2.28
CA LEU A 1 -8.93 -11.95 -3.23
C LEU A 1 -9.92 -10.90 -2.74
N ALA A 2 -11.16 -11.28 -2.36
CA ALA A 2 -12.20 -10.32 -1.94
C ALA A 2 -11.76 -9.39 -0.78
N ILE A 3 -11.16 -9.93 0.28
CA ILE A 3 -10.67 -9.14 1.42
C ILE A 3 -9.58 -8.14 0.97
N ILE A 4 -8.62 -8.58 0.17
CA ILE A 4 -7.54 -7.72 -0.36
C ILE A 4 -8.14 -6.60 -1.21
N GLY A 5 -9.11 -6.92 -2.08
CA GLY A 5 -9.82 -5.91 -2.87
C GLY A 5 -10.57 -4.90 -2.01
N ALA A 6 -11.28 -5.36 -0.97
CA ALA A 6 -11.99 -4.48 -0.04
C ALA A 6 -11.02 -3.56 0.73
N LEU A 7 -9.88 -4.08 1.21
CA LEU A 7 -8.85 -3.29 1.87
C LEU A 7 -8.19 -2.29 0.91
N ALA A 8 -7.95 -2.67 -0.34
CA ALA A 8 -7.44 -1.76 -1.36
C ALA A 8 -8.40 -0.59 -1.61
N VAL A 9 -9.70 -0.88 -1.78
CA VAL A 9 -10.73 0.16 -1.92
C VAL A 9 -10.77 1.08 -0.69
N ALA A 10 -10.76 0.51 0.52
CA ALA A 10 -10.72 1.30 1.76
C ALA A 10 -9.49 2.22 1.83
N CYS A 11 -8.32 1.74 1.37
CA CYS A 11 -7.10 2.53 1.28
C CYS A 11 -7.25 3.70 0.29
N PHE A 12 -7.76 3.46 -0.91
CA PHE A 12 -7.96 4.51 -1.91
C PHE A 12 -9.00 5.54 -1.47
N VAL A 13 -10.10 5.11 -0.84
CA VAL A 13 -11.11 6.01 -0.27
C VAL A 13 -10.50 6.88 0.84
N LYS A 14 -9.68 6.29 1.73
CA LYS A 14 -8.97 7.02 2.78
C LYS A 14 -8.05 8.09 2.20
N VAL A 15 -7.19 7.70 1.26
CA VAL A 15 -6.21 8.61 0.66
C VAL A 15 -6.96 9.72 -0.07
N PHE A 16 -7.85 9.38 -0.98
CA PHE A 16 -8.56 10.38 -1.78
C PHE A 16 -9.42 11.32 -0.94
N GLY A 17 -10.15 10.77 0.04
CA GLY A 17 -11.00 11.55 0.94
C GLY A 17 -10.22 12.51 1.83
N VAL A 18 -9.09 12.07 2.41
CA VAL A 18 -8.31 12.91 3.32
C VAL A 18 -7.44 13.93 2.57
N THR A 19 -6.93 13.62 1.37
CA THR A 19 -6.03 14.52 0.63
C THR A 19 -6.75 15.52 -0.27
N PHE A 20 -7.82 15.11 -0.96
CA PHE A 20 -8.47 15.96 -1.98
C PHE A 20 -9.80 16.55 -1.53
N LEU A 21 -10.50 15.92 -0.58
CA LEU A 21 -11.79 16.42 -0.06
C LEU A 21 -11.67 17.14 1.29
N GLY A 22 -10.48 17.13 1.90
CA GLY A 22 -10.20 17.79 3.18
C GLY A 22 -9.81 19.26 3.06
N GLU A 23 -9.72 19.95 4.20
CA GLU A 23 -9.22 21.33 4.28
C GLU A 23 -7.72 21.32 4.67
N PRO A 24 -6.90 22.23 4.12
CA PRO A 24 -5.50 22.35 4.52
C PRO A 24 -5.34 22.63 6.02
N ARG A 25 -4.57 21.75 6.68
CA ARG A 25 -4.26 21.87 8.13
C ARG A 25 -3.13 22.85 8.43
N LYS A 26 -2.32 23.16 7.42
CA LYS A 26 -1.23 24.14 7.48
C LYS A 26 -1.48 25.20 6.40
N PRO A 27 -1.14 26.47 6.67
CA PRO A 27 -1.19 27.48 5.62
C PRO A 27 -0.27 27.05 4.47
N LEU A 28 -0.78 27.08 3.24
CA LEU A 28 0.06 26.83 2.08
C LEU A 28 0.97 28.04 1.86
N PRO A 29 2.28 27.85 1.64
CA PRO A 29 3.22 28.95 1.46
C PRO A 29 2.92 29.82 0.23
N SER A 30 2.29 29.24 -0.80
CA SER A 30 1.94 29.88 -2.05
C SER A 30 0.67 29.27 -2.64
N LEU A 31 0.04 29.98 -3.58
CA LEU A 31 -1.04 29.42 -4.40
C LEU A 31 -0.52 28.17 -5.12
N PRO A 32 -1.15 27.00 -4.93
CA PRO A 32 -0.73 25.79 -5.62
C PRO A 32 -0.92 25.95 -7.13
N THR A 33 0.14 25.67 -7.88
CA THR A 33 0.12 25.65 -9.34
C THR A 33 -0.14 24.23 -9.84
N GLU A 34 -0.84 24.12 -10.96
CA GLU A 34 -1.09 22.85 -11.64
C GLU A 34 0.23 22.16 -12.06
N ALA A 35 0.21 20.83 -12.12
CA ALA A 35 1.36 20.04 -12.54
C ALA A 35 1.70 20.30 -14.02
N PRO A 36 3.00 20.27 -14.41
CA PRO A 36 3.39 20.47 -15.79
C PRO A 36 2.91 19.31 -16.68
N LEU A 37 2.68 19.58 -17.97
CA LEU A 37 2.23 18.58 -18.94
C LEU A 37 3.18 17.38 -19.06
N THR A 38 4.47 17.58 -18.82
CA THR A 38 5.49 16.52 -18.80
C THR A 38 5.24 15.47 -17.71
N MET A 39 4.56 15.83 -16.63
CA MET A 39 4.15 14.91 -15.57
C MET A 39 2.75 14.33 -15.82
N ILE A 40 1.83 15.14 -16.34
CA ILE A 40 0.44 14.72 -16.60
C ILE A 40 0.37 13.66 -17.70
N LEU A 41 1.17 13.81 -18.77
CA LEU A 41 1.07 12.93 -19.95
C LEU A 41 1.41 11.46 -19.63
N PRO A 42 2.52 11.13 -18.93
CA PRO A 42 2.76 9.76 -18.45
C PRO A 42 1.63 9.23 -17.54
N MET A 43 1.11 10.06 -16.64
CA MET A 43 0.00 9.66 -15.76
C MET A 43 -1.27 9.35 -16.54
N ALA A 44 -1.57 10.15 -17.57
CA ALA A 44 -2.73 9.94 -18.44
C ALA A 44 -2.58 8.65 -19.28
N VAL A 45 -1.38 8.32 -19.73
CA VAL A 45 -1.10 7.05 -20.43
C VAL A 45 -1.37 5.86 -19.51
N ILE A 46 -0.84 5.89 -18.28
CA ILE A 46 -1.06 4.80 -17.30
C ILE A 46 -2.55 4.68 -16.96
N LEU A 47 -3.24 5.80 -16.76
CA LEU A 47 -4.68 5.83 -16.52
C LEU A 47 -5.45 5.20 -17.70
N GLY A 48 -5.07 5.53 -18.94
CA GLY A 48 -5.64 4.95 -20.14
C GLY A 48 -5.46 3.43 -20.19
N CYS A 49 -4.25 2.93 -19.92
CA CYS A 49 -3.98 1.49 -19.83
C CYS A 49 -4.83 0.81 -18.75
N CYS A 50 -4.92 1.39 -17.55
CA CYS A 50 -5.78 0.88 -16.48
C CYS A 50 -7.26 0.85 -16.88
N GLY A 51 -7.72 1.89 -17.58
CA GLY A 51 -9.09 1.98 -18.10
C GLY A 51 -9.39 0.89 -19.13
N VAL A 52 -8.50 0.66 -20.09
CA VAL A 52 -8.64 -0.39 -21.10
C VAL A 52 -8.71 -1.77 -20.43
N ILE A 53 -7.81 -2.06 -19.50
CA ILE A 53 -7.78 -3.33 -18.77
C ILE A 53 -9.05 -3.53 -17.94
N GLY A 54 -9.55 -2.48 -17.28
CA GLY A 54 -10.74 -2.55 -16.43
C GLY A 54 -12.06 -2.66 -17.22
N ILE A 55 -12.17 -2.00 -18.37
CA ILE A 55 -13.40 -1.98 -19.19
C ILE A 55 -13.47 -3.19 -20.11
N MET A 56 -12.35 -3.59 -20.72
CA MET A 56 -12.28 -4.69 -21.69
C MET A 56 -11.33 -5.82 -21.24
N PRO A 57 -11.57 -6.46 -20.08
CA PRO A 57 -10.75 -7.57 -19.60
C PRO A 57 -10.72 -8.76 -20.57
N LEU A 58 -11.77 -9.01 -21.35
CA LEU A 58 -11.81 -10.11 -22.33
C LEU A 58 -10.68 -9.99 -23.37
N THR A 59 -10.52 -8.83 -24.00
CA THR A 59 -9.50 -8.63 -25.04
C THR A 59 -8.09 -8.77 -24.47
N VAL A 60 -7.88 -8.32 -23.22
CA VAL A 60 -6.61 -8.44 -22.51
C VAL A 60 -6.31 -9.89 -22.15
N VAL A 61 -7.30 -10.64 -21.65
CA VAL A 61 -7.15 -12.06 -21.31
C VAL A 61 -6.85 -12.89 -22.57
N ASP A 62 -7.53 -12.62 -23.68
CA ASP A 62 -7.28 -13.31 -24.96
C ASP A 62 -5.87 -13.02 -25.50
N LEU A 63 -5.44 -11.75 -25.44
CA LEU A 63 -4.09 -11.34 -25.87
C LEU A 63 -3.00 -12.01 -25.02
N LEU A 64 -3.18 -12.02 -23.70
CA LEU A 64 -2.27 -12.71 -22.78
C LEU A 64 -2.28 -14.21 -23.01
N GLY A 65 -3.45 -14.81 -23.22
CA GLY A 65 -3.59 -16.23 -23.55
C GLY A 65 -2.85 -16.61 -24.83
N GLY A 66 -2.96 -15.80 -25.88
CA GLY A 66 -2.20 -15.98 -27.12
C GLY A 66 -0.69 -15.88 -26.92
N GLY A 67 -0.22 -14.92 -26.12
CA GLY A 67 1.20 -14.77 -25.77
C GLY A 67 1.74 -15.97 -24.96
N ILE A 68 0.98 -16.42 -23.96
CA ILE A 68 1.33 -17.59 -23.14
C ILE A 68 1.35 -18.86 -24.01
N ALA A 69 0.38 -19.04 -24.91
CA ALA A 69 0.33 -20.17 -25.83
C ALA A 69 1.52 -20.19 -26.80
N ALA A 70 1.91 -19.03 -27.32
CA ALA A 70 3.07 -18.89 -28.19
C ALA A 70 4.39 -19.22 -27.46
N TRP A 71 4.45 -19.00 -26.15
CA TRP A 71 5.64 -19.26 -25.33
C TRP A 71 5.67 -20.67 -24.71
N GLY A 72 4.51 -21.26 -24.42
CA GLY A 72 4.36 -22.49 -23.62
C GLY A 72 4.36 -23.83 -24.39
N GLY A 73 4.31 -23.83 -25.73
CA GLY A 73 4.31 -25.06 -26.53
C GLY A 73 3.06 -25.96 -26.34
N ALA A 74 3.22 -27.28 -26.46
CA ALA A 74 2.11 -28.27 -26.48
C ALA A 74 1.31 -28.43 -25.18
N ALA A 75 1.78 -27.83 -24.08
CA ALA A 75 0.91 -27.50 -22.95
C ALA A 75 0.09 -26.27 -23.38
N GLY A 76 -0.95 -26.50 -24.18
CA GLY A 76 -1.84 -25.44 -24.67
C GLY A 76 -2.31 -24.55 -23.52
N PRO A 77 -2.68 -23.28 -23.80
CA PRO A 77 -3.08 -22.36 -22.75
C PRO A 77 -4.12 -23.07 -21.89
N ALA A 78 -3.89 -23.13 -20.59
CA ALA A 78 -4.93 -23.54 -19.65
C ALA A 78 -6.07 -22.57 -19.91
N ALA A 79 -7.04 -22.98 -20.72
CA ALA A 79 -8.15 -22.14 -21.12
C ALA A 79 -8.72 -21.63 -19.81
N PHE A 80 -8.71 -20.31 -19.60
CA PHE A 80 -9.42 -19.73 -18.47
C PHE A 80 -10.85 -20.22 -18.63
N PRO A 81 -11.32 -21.17 -17.82
CA PRO A 81 -12.62 -21.74 -18.05
C PRO A 81 -13.60 -20.58 -17.86
N ALA A 82 -14.49 -20.38 -18.82
CA ALA A 82 -15.51 -19.33 -18.77
C ALA A 82 -16.37 -19.37 -17.49
N THR A 83 -16.26 -20.48 -16.73
CA THR A 83 -16.88 -20.73 -15.44
C THR A 83 -16.15 -20.11 -14.24
N LEU A 84 -14.87 -19.72 -14.34
CA LEU A 84 -14.09 -19.19 -13.21
C LEU A 84 -14.25 -17.68 -12.98
N ALA A 85 -14.73 -16.92 -13.96
CA ALA A 85 -15.15 -15.54 -13.77
C ALA A 85 -16.13 -15.12 -14.87
N PRO A 86 -17.29 -14.53 -14.55
CA PRO A 86 -18.16 -13.92 -15.54
C PRO A 86 -17.53 -12.62 -16.06
N VAL A 87 -16.46 -12.72 -16.86
CA VAL A 87 -15.65 -11.57 -17.32
C VAL A 87 -16.51 -10.55 -18.09
N GLY A 88 -17.54 -11.01 -18.82
CA GLY A 88 -18.52 -10.12 -19.45
C GLY A 88 -19.34 -9.29 -18.45
N TRP A 89 -19.69 -9.85 -17.30
CA TRP A 89 -20.39 -9.11 -16.24
C TRP A 89 -19.48 -8.08 -15.56
N ILE A 90 -18.16 -8.31 -15.54
CA ILE A 90 -17.18 -7.32 -15.07
C ILE A 90 -17.18 -6.09 -15.98
N SER A 91 -17.14 -6.28 -17.30
CA SER A 91 -17.25 -5.18 -18.27
C SER A 91 -18.56 -4.41 -18.12
N VAL A 92 -19.70 -5.11 -18.00
CA VAL A 92 -21.00 -4.48 -17.78
C VAL A 92 -21.01 -3.69 -16.47
N GLY A 93 -20.52 -4.27 -15.38
CA GLY A 93 -20.40 -3.60 -14.09
C GLY A 93 -19.51 -2.35 -14.14
N ALA A 94 -18.37 -2.41 -14.84
CA ALA A 94 -17.47 -1.29 -15.04
C ALA A 94 -18.14 -0.14 -15.84
N LEU A 95 -18.84 -0.47 -16.93
CA LEU A 95 -19.57 0.50 -17.74
C LEU A 95 -20.74 1.13 -16.97
N LEU A 96 -21.50 0.34 -16.19
CA LEU A 96 -22.55 0.84 -15.33
C LEU A 96 -22.00 1.77 -14.25
N PHE A 97 -20.86 1.43 -13.64
CA PHE A 97 -20.21 2.27 -12.65
C PHE A 97 -19.71 3.59 -13.26
N LEU A 98 -19.07 3.55 -14.44
CA LEU A 98 -18.67 4.75 -15.18
C LEU A 98 -19.88 5.60 -15.59
N GLY A 99 -20.95 4.97 -16.04
CA GLY A 99 -22.21 5.64 -16.37
C GLY A 99 -22.82 6.33 -15.15
N LEU A 100 -22.91 5.64 -14.02
CA LEU A 100 -23.42 6.19 -12.76
C LEU A 100 -22.57 7.36 -12.27
N THR A 101 -21.25 7.21 -12.25
CA THR A 101 -20.34 8.29 -11.84
C THR A 101 -20.43 9.51 -12.76
N ALA A 102 -20.55 9.30 -14.08
CA ALA A 102 -20.77 10.38 -15.05
C ALA A 102 -22.11 11.09 -14.83
N ILE A 103 -23.20 10.34 -14.59
CA ILE A 103 -24.52 10.91 -14.28
C ILE A 103 -24.45 11.73 -12.99
N LEU A 104 -23.87 11.19 -11.91
CA LEU A 104 -23.71 11.89 -10.65
C LEU A 104 -22.87 13.16 -10.81
N ALA A 105 -21.79 13.12 -11.59
CA ALA A 105 -20.97 14.29 -11.88
C ALA A 105 -21.75 15.37 -12.66
N LEU A 106 -22.57 14.98 -13.64
CA LEU A 106 -23.43 15.90 -14.39
C LEU A 106 -24.50 16.52 -13.50
N LEU A 107 -25.14 15.73 -12.63
CA LEU A 107 -26.12 16.22 -11.65
C LEU A 107 -25.48 17.20 -10.67
N GLN A 108 -24.27 16.90 -10.19
CA GLN A 108 -23.52 17.81 -9.31
C GLN A 108 -23.16 19.11 -10.04
N ARG A 109 -22.63 19.06 -11.27
CA ARG A 109 -22.34 20.27 -12.05
C ARG A 109 -23.56 21.16 -12.24
N ARG A 110 -24.75 20.57 -12.40
CA ARG A 110 -26.01 21.32 -12.47
C ARG A 110 -26.45 21.91 -11.12
N ALA A 111 -26.04 21.29 -10.01
CA ALA A 111 -26.33 21.77 -8.65
C ALA A 111 -25.32 22.80 -8.11
N VAL A 112 -24.18 23.03 -8.78
CA VAL A 112 -23.09 23.94 -8.35
C VAL A 112 -23.44 25.44 -8.46
N ILE A 113 -24.68 25.79 -8.81
CA ILE A 113 -25.22 27.16 -8.64
C ILE A 113 -25.50 27.48 -7.15
N ALA A 114 -25.42 26.50 -6.25
CA ALA A 114 -25.61 26.71 -4.81
C ALA A 114 -24.33 27.28 -4.12
N PRO A 115 -24.47 28.22 -3.18
CA PRO A 115 -23.33 28.76 -2.42
C PRO A 115 -22.59 27.66 -1.65
N LYS A 116 -21.30 27.89 -1.36
CA LYS A 116 -20.46 26.99 -0.54
C LYS A 116 -21.23 26.60 0.72
N ARG A 117 -21.59 25.32 0.82
CA ARG A 117 -22.38 24.83 1.97
C ARG A 117 -21.56 25.07 3.24
N PRO A 118 -22.11 25.77 4.25
CA PRO A 118 -21.46 25.87 5.55
C PRO A 118 -21.28 24.45 6.12
N ALA A 119 -20.28 24.26 6.97
CA ALA A 119 -20.02 22.97 7.61
C ALA A 119 -21.30 22.47 8.30
N THR A 120 -21.90 21.42 7.76
CA THR A 120 -23.18 20.88 8.22
C THR A 120 -23.05 20.08 9.52
N TRP A 121 -21.82 19.71 9.88
CA TRP A 121 -21.48 18.88 11.04
C TRP A 121 -20.43 19.56 11.90
N GLY A 122 -20.77 20.76 12.39
CA GLY A 122 -19.94 21.47 13.37
C GLY A 122 -20.21 21.08 14.81
N CYS A 123 -21.09 20.11 15.11
CA CYS A 123 -21.50 19.77 16.48
C CYS A 123 -21.89 20.99 17.36
N GLY A 124 -22.43 22.05 16.75
CA GLY A 124 -22.76 23.31 17.44
C GLY A 124 -21.61 24.33 17.54
N TYR A 125 -20.43 24.03 17.00
CA TYR A 125 -19.32 24.99 16.92
C TYR A 125 -19.59 26.05 15.83
N PRO A 126 -19.58 27.34 16.18
CA PRO A 126 -19.84 28.42 15.23
C PRO A 126 -18.71 28.62 14.21
N GLN A 127 -17.49 28.16 14.53
CA GLN A 127 -16.32 28.21 13.66
C GLN A 127 -15.54 26.89 13.73
N PRO A 128 -15.84 25.91 12.84
CA PRO A 128 -15.06 24.69 12.77
C PRO A 128 -13.63 25.01 12.31
N THR A 129 -12.65 24.37 12.95
CA THR A 129 -11.24 24.49 12.54
C THR A 129 -10.80 23.25 11.74
N SER A 130 -9.79 23.37 10.88
CA SER A 130 -9.25 22.23 10.12
C SER A 130 -8.71 21.09 11.01
N ARG A 131 -8.47 21.36 12.30
CA ARG A 131 -8.10 20.36 13.31
C ARG A 131 -9.25 19.43 13.71
N MET A 132 -10.50 19.84 13.52
CA MET A 132 -11.69 19.05 13.86
C MET A 132 -12.05 18.03 12.78
N GLN A 133 -11.41 18.08 11.60
CA GLN A 133 -11.63 17.11 10.54
C GLN A 133 -11.01 15.76 10.86
N TYR A 134 -11.70 14.69 10.45
CA TYR A 134 -11.18 13.32 10.54
C TYR A 134 -9.80 13.21 9.90
N THR A 135 -8.90 12.52 10.59
CA THR A 135 -7.53 12.28 10.12
C THR A 135 -7.45 10.93 9.40
N ALA A 136 -6.35 10.68 8.67
CA ALA A 136 -6.10 9.36 8.10
C ALA A 136 -5.99 8.26 9.16
N ALA A 137 -5.50 8.57 10.36
CA ALA A 137 -5.44 7.63 11.48
C ALA A 137 -6.84 7.31 12.00
N SER A 138 -7.65 8.33 12.26
CA SER A 138 -9.04 8.18 12.75
C SER A 138 -9.94 7.42 11.77
N PHE A 139 -9.73 7.58 10.46
CA PHE A 139 -10.44 6.79 9.44
C PHE A 139 -10.04 5.32 9.49
N ALA A 140 -8.76 5.03 9.73
CA ALA A 140 -8.23 3.68 9.79
C ALA A 140 -8.46 2.98 11.13
N GLU A 141 -8.78 3.70 12.21
CA GLU A 141 -8.90 3.18 13.58
C GLU A 141 -9.83 1.97 13.69
N MET A 142 -10.96 1.99 12.99
CA MET A 142 -11.89 0.84 12.97
C MET A 142 -11.25 -0.40 12.33
N LEU A 143 -10.51 -0.22 11.23
CA LEU A 143 -9.86 -1.31 10.51
C LEU A 143 -8.65 -1.85 11.29
N THR A 144 -7.81 -0.97 11.83
CA THR A 144 -6.65 -1.37 12.65
C THR A 144 -7.08 -2.03 13.95
N GLY A 145 -8.18 -1.57 14.57
CA GLY A 145 -8.78 -2.22 15.73
C GLY A 145 -9.34 -3.61 15.42
N LEU A 146 -10.09 -3.75 14.31
CA LEU A 146 -10.66 -5.05 13.91
C LEU A 146 -9.59 -6.09 13.59
N PHE A 147 -8.51 -5.68 12.93
CA PHE A 147 -7.40 -6.56 12.54
C PHE A 147 -6.19 -6.49 13.48
N HIS A 148 -6.36 -5.94 14.69
CA HIS A 148 -5.28 -5.80 15.67
C HIS A 148 -4.61 -7.15 15.99
N TRP A 149 -5.38 -8.24 15.97
CA TRP A 149 -4.88 -9.60 16.21
C TRP A 149 -3.75 -10.02 15.25
N GLY A 150 -3.72 -9.47 14.03
CA GLY A 150 -2.74 -9.79 12.99
C GLY A 150 -1.78 -8.65 12.66
N LEU A 151 -2.19 -7.38 12.80
CA LEU A 151 -1.31 -6.23 12.54
C LEU A 151 -0.46 -5.83 13.74
N TRP A 152 -0.87 -6.16 14.98
CA TRP A 152 -0.20 -5.72 16.21
C TRP A 152 0.11 -4.22 16.20
N THR A 153 -0.90 -3.42 15.88
CA THR A 153 -0.80 -1.96 15.86
C THR A 153 -0.55 -1.43 17.28
N ASP A 154 0.55 -0.70 17.46
CA ASP A 154 0.82 0.02 18.69
C ASP A 154 0.04 1.34 18.68
N ILE A 155 -0.89 1.47 19.62
CA ILE A 155 -1.74 2.65 19.76
C ILE A 155 -1.31 3.39 21.02
N GLU A 156 -0.53 4.46 20.86
CA GLU A 156 -0.23 5.38 21.95
C GLU A 156 -1.39 6.37 22.08
N LYS A 157 -2.36 6.04 22.94
CA LYS A 157 -3.44 6.98 23.27
C LYS A 157 -2.97 7.92 24.37
N GLY A 158 -2.88 9.21 24.06
CA GLY A 158 -2.71 10.19 25.12
C GLY A 158 -4.01 10.30 25.94
N GLU A 159 -3.92 10.17 27.26
CA GLU A 159 -5.09 10.23 28.13
C GLU A 159 -5.67 11.65 28.20
N VAL A 160 -6.98 11.75 28.03
CA VAL A 160 -7.74 13.00 28.17
C VAL A 160 -8.67 12.83 29.37
N ARG A 161 -8.36 13.47 30.51
CA ARG A 161 -9.13 13.37 31.76
C ARG A 161 -9.65 14.75 32.20
N GLY A 162 -10.90 14.80 32.67
CA GLY A 162 -11.54 16.02 33.17
C GLY A 162 -12.26 16.85 32.10
N PHE A 163 -12.90 17.95 32.52
CA PHE A 163 -13.68 18.84 31.64
C PHE A 163 -12.82 19.82 30.82
N PHE A 164 -11.62 20.15 31.30
CA PHE A 164 -10.66 21.02 30.62
C PHE A 164 -9.27 20.38 30.58
N PRO A 165 -9.12 19.29 29.81
CA PRO A 165 -7.87 18.56 29.73
C PRO A 165 -6.78 19.39 29.03
N GLU A 166 -5.53 19.20 29.45
CA GLU A 166 -4.38 19.73 28.73
C GLU A 166 -4.19 19.02 27.37
N ARG A 167 -3.32 19.58 26.52
CA ARG A 167 -3.07 19.04 25.17
C ARG A 167 -2.49 17.63 25.25
N SER A 168 -3.30 16.66 24.88
CA SER A 168 -2.91 15.26 24.68
C SER A 168 -2.50 15.00 23.22
N HIS A 169 -1.47 14.18 23.03
CA HIS A 169 -1.03 13.70 21.72
C HIS A 169 -1.23 12.19 21.67
N GLY A 170 -1.80 11.71 20.57
CA GLY A 170 -1.90 10.28 20.28
C GLY A 170 -1.19 9.96 18.98
N ALA A 171 -0.54 8.80 18.93
CA ALA A 171 0.15 8.30 17.76
C ALA A 171 -0.17 6.81 17.57
N ASP A 172 -0.53 6.45 16.33
CA ASP A 172 -0.80 5.07 15.96
C ASP A 172 0.33 4.62 15.02
N HIS A 173 1.07 3.59 15.43
CA HIS A 173 2.11 2.99 14.62
C HIS A 173 1.73 1.54 14.29
N THR A 174 1.67 1.22 13.01
CA THR A 174 1.39 -0.15 12.55
C THR A 174 2.64 -0.70 11.88
N PRO A 175 3.49 -1.45 12.62
CA PRO A 175 4.73 -2.00 12.09
C PRO A 175 4.44 -3.11 11.06
N ASP A 176 5.34 -3.33 10.11
CA ASP A 176 5.27 -4.51 9.25
C ASP A 176 5.73 -5.72 10.06
N VAL A 177 4.79 -6.59 10.44
CA VAL A 177 5.05 -7.73 11.31
C VAL A 177 6.13 -8.65 10.75
N ILE A 178 6.18 -8.85 9.43
CA ILE A 178 7.14 -9.77 8.81
C ILE A 178 8.48 -9.06 8.67
N LEU A 179 8.49 -7.87 8.08
CA LEU A 179 9.73 -7.17 7.78
C LEU A 179 10.42 -6.68 9.06
N ASP A 180 9.70 -5.95 9.91
CA ASP A 180 10.27 -5.27 11.08
C ASP A 180 10.51 -6.24 12.25
N ARG A 181 9.68 -7.29 12.36
CA ARG A 181 9.69 -8.19 13.54
C ARG A 181 10.30 -9.57 13.29
N MET A 182 10.37 -10.05 12.04
CA MET A 182 11.05 -11.31 11.72
C MET A 182 12.32 -11.11 10.89
N ILE A 183 12.22 -10.43 9.75
CA ILE A 183 13.32 -10.34 8.79
C ILE A 183 14.44 -9.46 9.34
N TYR A 184 14.12 -8.23 9.76
CA TYR A 184 15.12 -7.28 10.26
C TYR A 184 15.93 -7.83 11.44
N PRO A 185 15.33 -8.40 12.51
CA PRO A 185 16.12 -8.99 13.59
C PRO A 185 16.87 -10.25 13.16
N GLY A 186 16.32 -11.07 12.26
CA GLY A 186 17.02 -12.23 11.71
C GLY A 186 18.28 -11.85 10.92
N CYS A 187 18.17 -10.84 10.05
CA CYS A 187 19.29 -10.29 9.29
C CYS A 187 20.35 -9.68 10.21
N HIS A 188 19.95 -8.92 11.23
CA HIS A 188 20.88 -8.37 12.22
C HIS A 188 21.58 -9.45 13.03
N ALA A 189 20.87 -10.49 13.46
CA ALA A 189 21.47 -11.62 14.16
C ALA A 189 22.47 -12.37 13.27
N LEU A 190 22.12 -12.62 12.00
CA LEU A 190 23.04 -13.21 11.02
C LEU A 190 24.27 -12.34 10.77
N ALA A 191 24.09 -11.03 10.63
CA ALA A 191 25.18 -10.08 10.46
C ALA A 191 26.10 -10.06 11.69
N TRP A 192 25.53 -10.10 12.90
CA TRP A 192 26.28 -10.17 14.14
C TRP A 192 27.08 -11.47 14.26
N VAL A 193 26.47 -12.62 13.94
CA VAL A 193 27.17 -13.91 13.90
C VAL A 193 28.29 -13.89 12.87
N ALA A 194 28.04 -13.40 11.66
CA ALA A 194 29.04 -13.30 10.61
C ALA A 194 30.21 -12.37 10.99
N PHE A 195 29.92 -11.25 11.66
CA PHE A 195 30.96 -10.35 12.16
C PHE A 195 31.78 -11.00 13.27
N LYS A 196 31.14 -11.72 14.19
CA LYS A 196 31.82 -12.42 15.29
C LYS A 196 32.67 -13.58 14.81
N THR A 197 32.18 -14.39 13.86
CA THR A 197 32.96 -15.46 13.23
C THR A 197 34.12 -14.89 12.43
N ARG A 198 33.91 -13.81 11.68
CA ARG A 198 34.98 -13.10 10.97
C ARG A 198 36.04 -12.57 11.94
N SER A 199 35.64 -11.92 13.03
CA SER A 199 36.57 -11.43 14.05
C SER A 199 37.34 -12.56 14.71
N PHE A 200 36.73 -13.73 14.88
CA PHE A 200 37.38 -14.90 15.47
C PHE A 200 38.31 -15.65 14.47
N LEU A 201 37.97 -15.66 13.18
CA LEU A 201 38.81 -16.30 12.15
C LEU A 201 39.92 -15.39 11.65
N GLN A 202 39.73 -14.07 11.68
CA GLN A 202 40.67 -13.08 11.17
C GLN A 202 41.53 -12.43 12.27
N HIS A 203 42.24 -13.22 13.06
CA HIS A 203 43.13 -12.71 14.12
C HIS A 203 44.42 -12.03 13.59
N GLY A 204 44.63 -11.93 12.28
CA GLY A 204 45.81 -11.26 11.70
C GLY A 204 47.14 -12.00 11.88
N VAL A 205 47.13 -13.16 12.55
CA VAL A 205 48.31 -14.00 12.76
C VAL A 205 48.45 -15.03 11.63
N LEU A 206 49.43 -14.81 10.75
CA LEU A 206 49.72 -15.65 9.59
C LEU A 206 49.83 -17.16 9.90
N GLY A 207 50.38 -17.53 11.06
CA GLY A 207 50.55 -18.94 11.46
C GLY A 207 49.24 -19.73 11.58
N ILE A 208 48.15 -19.08 12.01
CA ILE A 208 46.85 -19.73 12.16
C ILE A 208 46.22 -20.04 10.80
N TYR A 209 46.41 -19.16 9.81
CA TYR A 209 45.92 -19.39 8.44
C TYR A 209 46.62 -20.56 7.76
N LEU A 210 47.95 -20.68 7.95
CA LEU A 210 48.72 -21.81 7.42
C LEU A 210 48.24 -23.13 8.04
N LEU A 211 48.00 -23.16 9.36
CA LEU A 211 47.45 -24.34 10.02
C LEU A 211 46.06 -24.71 9.49
N TYR A 212 45.15 -23.75 9.30
CA TYR A 212 43.84 -24.01 8.70
C TYR A 212 43.94 -24.58 7.29
N SER A 213 44.83 -24.06 6.44
CA SER A 213 45.04 -24.55 5.08
C SER A 213 45.61 -25.98 5.02
N ALA A 214 46.56 -26.32 5.90
CA ALA A 214 47.10 -27.66 6.03
C ALA A 214 46.05 -28.66 6.55
N LEU A 215 45.25 -28.26 7.53
CA LEU A 215 44.24 -29.13 8.13
C LEU A 215 43.07 -29.37 7.17
N THR A 216 42.63 -28.35 6.43
CA THR A 216 41.60 -28.51 5.39
C THR A 216 42.06 -29.42 4.26
N THR A 217 43.33 -29.33 3.82
CA THR A 217 43.87 -30.24 2.79
C THR A 217 43.96 -31.69 3.27
N ILE A 218 44.40 -31.93 4.51
CA ILE A 218 44.42 -33.29 5.10
C ILE A 218 43.00 -33.88 5.18
N VAL A 219 42.02 -33.10 5.65
CA VAL A 219 40.62 -33.54 5.75
C VAL A 219 40.04 -33.84 4.37
N LEU A 220 40.29 -32.98 3.38
CA LEU A 220 39.78 -33.18 2.03
C LEU A 220 40.39 -34.44 1.37
N LEU A 221 41.68 -34.70 1.62
CA LEU A 221 42.36 -35.91 1.16
C LEU A 221 41.77 -37.17 1.81
N TYR A 222 41.47 -37.11 3.12
CA TYR A 222 40.84 -38.22 3.85
C TYR A 222 39.42 -38.54 3.35
N ILE A 223 38.64 -37.52 2.95
CA ILE A 223 37.30 -37.73 2.39
C ILE A 223 37.34 -38.32 0.97
N LEU A 224 38.43 -38.08 0.24
CA LEU A 224 38.63 -38.56 -1.14
C LEU A 224 39.22 -39.97 -1.24
N LEU A 225 39.83 -40.46 -0.15
CA LEU A 225 40.35 -41.82 0.03
C LEU A 225 39.26 -42.77 0.54
#